data_AF-A0A8S1XP75-F1
#
_entry.id   AF-A0A8S1XP75-F1
#
_cell.length_a   1.000
_cell.length_b   1.000
_cell.length_c   1.000
_cell.angle_alpha   90.00
_cell.angle_beta   90.00
_cell.angle_gamma   90.00
#
_symmetry.space_group_name_H-M   'P 1'
#
loop_
_entity.id
_entity.type
_entity.pdbx_description
1 polymer ?
#
loop_
_entity_poly.entity_id
_entity_poly.type
_entity_poly.pdbx_seq_one_letter_code
_entity_poly.pdbx_strand_id
1 'polypeptide(L)'
;MASVTQSTDNSSTSPYGFVPQTKEKESITFNLSWKALLRKKNQTKRPIFKTAPRLTESKKSKNIPKNVSKAIIQQILNKNVMNQITDHDEFLKFINRHKKIQNLANLIKITRPHKIAKLNKLQQQFRQICWNFLKKEYIPYVFNSKIKNPEGHLKYRIQFMKVFAEQQ
;
A
#
# COMPACT_ATOMS: atom_id res chain seq x y z
N MET A 1 8.47 -90.68 26.20
CA MET A 1 7.85 -91.12 27.46
C MET A 1 7.51 -89.90 28.30
N ALA A 2 6.31 -89.90 28.88
CA ALA A 2 5.81 -89.14 30.05
C ALA A 2 6.08 -87.62 30.19
N SER A 3 4.98 -86.86 30.02
CA SER A 3 4.29 -85.94 30.96
C SER A 3 5.04 -85.06 31.98
N VAL A 4 4.28 -84.03 32.44
CA VAL A 4 4.35 -83.24 33.73
C VAL A 4 4.57 -81.74 33.45
N THR A 5 3.49 -80.93 33.31
CA THR A 5 2.86 -80.00 34.31
C THR A 5 3.78 -78.86 34.76
N GLN A 6 3.38 -77.61 35.05
CA GLN A 6 2.11 -76.98 35.40
C GLN A 6 2.27 -75.44 35.32
N SER A 7 1.14 -74.74 35.34
CA SER A 7 0.94 -73.28 35.36
C SER A 7 1.48 -72.55 36.60
N THR A 8 1.81 -71.26 36.45
CA THR A 8 1.79 -70.14 37.44
C THR A 8 2.13 -68.85 36.66
N ASP A 9 1.78 -67.60 36.99
CA ASP A 9 0.83 -66.99 37.92
C ASP A 9 0.67 -65.52 37.49
N ASN A 10 -0.48 -64.95 37.80
CA ASN A 10 -0.76 -63.51 37.71
C ASN A 10 -0.28 -62.79 38.99
N SER A 11 -0.04 -61.49 38.81
CA SER A 11 -0.21 -60.40 39.79
C SER A 11 1.01 -59.93 40.61
N SER A 12 1.41 -58.70 40.27
CA SER A 12 1.66 -57.52 41.13
C SER A 12 2.23 -57.69 42.53
N THR A 13 3.29 -56.92 42.86
CA THR A 13 3.30 -55.82 43.86
C THR A 13 4.73 -55.30 44.12
N SER A 14 5.01 -54.03 43.75
CA SER A 14 5.80 -52.99 44.47
C SER A 14 7.22 -53.31 45.04
N PRO A 15 7.85 -52.43 45.82
CA PRO A 15 8.49 -51.12 45.53
C PRO A 15 10.03 -51.21 45.70
N TYR A 16 10.80 -50.16 45.40
CA TYR A 16 11.93 -49.64 46.20
C TYR A 16 12.72 -48.62 45.40
N GLY A 17 13.08 -47.52 46.07
CA GLY A 17 13.79 -46.40 45.50
C GLY A 17 15.29 -46.64 45.29
N PHE A 18 15.90 -45.72 44.54
CA PHE A 18 17.34 -45.55 44.46
C PHE A 18 17.67 -44.06 44.27
N VAL A 19 18.59 -43.57 45.10
CA VAL A 19 19.37 -42.32 45.01
C VAL A 19 20.83 -42.78 44.81
N PRO A 20 21.84 -42.03 44.29
CA PRO A 20 21.93 -40.67 43.72
C PRO A 20 22.69 -40.61 42.36
N GLN A 21 22.83 -39.42 41.75
CA GLN A 21 24.17 -38.85 41.48
C GLN A 21 24.08 -37.39 41.00
N THR A 22 24.80 -36.53 41.70
CA THR A 22 25.11 -35.13 41.36
C THR A 22 25.98 -35.05 40.11
N LYS A 23 25.59 -34.20 39.15
CA LYS A 23 26.51 -33.59 38.18
C LYS A 23 26.24 -32.10 38.06
N GLU A 24 27.33 -31.36 38.01
CA GLU A 24 27.45 -29.93 38.13
C GLU A 24 26.86 -29.16 36.95
N LYS A 25 26.32 -27.98 37.28
CA LYS A 25 26.29 -26.70 36.55
C LYS A 25 26.44 -26.72 35.02
N GLU A 26 25.36 -26.34 34.34
CA GLU A 26 25.47 -25.44 33.19
C GLU A 26 24.49 -24.27 33.37
N SER A 27 25.02 -23.13 33.84
CA SER A 27 24.34 -21.86 33.70
C SER A 27 24.34 -21.49 32.22
N ILE A 28 23.24 -21.75 31.52
CA ILE A 28 23.02 -21.28 30.15
C ILE A 28 22.86 -19.76 30.22
N THR A 29 23.99 -19.06 30.12
CA THR A 29 24.02 -17.62 29.86
C THR A 29 23.56 -17.39 28.43
N PHE A 30 22.31 -16.98 28.31
CA PHE A 30 21.68 -16.74 27.02
C PHE A 30 22.19 -15.41 26.43
N ASN A 31 23.40 -15.44 25.87
CA ASN A 31 23.97 -14.33 25.10
C ASN A 31 23.30 -14.27 23.71
N LEU A 32 22.02 -13.90 23.70
CA LEU A 32 21.40 -13.42 22.48
C LEU A 32 22.05 -12.09 22.09
N SER A 33 22.72 -12.08 20.94
CA SER A 33 23.14 -10.84 20.29
C SER A 33 22.00 -9.82 20.29
N TRP A 34 22.27 -8.55 20.61
CA TRP A 34 21.29 -7.46 20.56
C TRP A 34 20.50 -7.43 19.23
N LYS A 35 21.12 -7.86 18.13
CA LYS A 35 20.46 -8.01 16.82
C LYS A 35 19.37 -9.10 16.83
N ALA A 36 19.58 -10.22 17.51
CA ALA A 36 18.60 -11.28 17.67
C ALA A 36 17.43 -10.85 18.57
N LEU A 37 17.73 -10.09 19.64
CA LEU A 37 16.70 -9.50 20.50
C LEU A 37 15.80 -8.52 19.74
N LEU A 38 16.40 -7.67 18.89
CA LEU A 38 15.68 -6.72 18.03
C LEU A 38 14.84 -7.41 16.94
N ARG A 39 15.31 -8.52 16.36
CA ARG A 39 14.52 -9.32 15.41
C ARG A 39 13.29 -9.94 16.08
N LYS A 40 13.45 -10.48 17.30
CA LYS A 40 12.34 -11.05 18.08
C LYS A 40 11.29 -10.00 18.45
N LYS A 41 11.73 -8.79 18.83
CA LYS A 41 10.84 -7.65 19.16
C LYS A 41 10.10 -7.07 17.95
N ASN A 42 10.66 -7.19 16.74
CA ASN A 42 9.99 -6.76 15.51
C ASN A 42 9.03 -7.81 14.94
N GLN A 43 9.23 -9.10 15.24
CA GLN A 43 8.32 -10.18 14.84
C GLN A 43 7.02 -10.23 15.66
N THR A 44 7.03 -9.75 16.92
CA THR A 44 5.86 -9.75 17.80
C THR A 44 4.94 -8.54 17.65
N LYS A 45 5.24 -7.60 16.73
CA LYS A 45 4.30 -6.54 16.38
C LYS A 45 3.17 -7.15 15.54
N ARG A 46 2.07 -7.51 16.22
CA ARG A 46 0.82 -7.89 15.56
C ARG A 46 0.48 -6.81 14.51
N PRO A 47 0.08 -7.19 13.29
CA PRO A 47 -0.30 -6.21 12.28
C PRO A 47 -1.45 -5.37 12.86
N ILE A 48 -1.26 -4.06 12.91
CA ILE A 48 -2.34 -3.12 13.27
C ILE A 48 -3.40 -3.30 12.18
N PHE A 49 -4.46 -4.04 12.50
CA PHE A 49 -5.66 -4.11 11.69
C PHE A 49 -6.29 -2.71 11.73
N LYS A 50 -5.99 -1.90 10.72
CA LYS A 50 -6.72 -0.65 10.49
C LYS A 50 -8.14 -1.04 10.09
N THR A 51 -9.11 -0.71 10.92
CA THR A 51 -10.56 -0.93 10.72
C THR A 51 -11.18 -0.09 9.60
N ALA A 52 -10.39 0.73 8.89
CA ALA A 52 -10.83 1.35 7.65
C ALA A 52 -10.65 0.36 6.48
N PRO A 53 -11.64 0.21 5.59
CA PRO A 53 -11.57 -0.74 4.49
C PRO A 53 -10.34 -0.43 3.62
N ARG A 54 -9.32 -1.28 3.71
CA ARG A 54 -8.22 -1.29 2.74
C ARG A 54 -8.81 -1.75 1.42
N LEU A 55 -8.67 -0.92 0.40
CA LEU A 55 -9.05 -1.18 -0.99
C LEU A 55 -8.36 -2.40 -1.65
N THR A 56 -7.90 -3.42 -0.91
CA THR A 56 -6.94 -4.42 -1.38
C THR A 56 -7.53 -5.71 -1.94
N GLU A 57 -8.86 -5.91 -1.98
CA GLU A 57 -9.44 -7.09 -2.63
C GLU A 57 -9.95 -6.78 -4.04
N SER A 58 -8.96 -6.63 -4.90
CA SER A 58 -8.98 -6.95 -6.31
C SER A 58 -7.49 -6.84 -6.67
N LYS A 59 -7.00 -7.58 -7.67
CA LYS A 59 -5.72 -7.22 -8.30
C LYS A 59 -5.92 -5.88 -9.04
N LYS A 60 -6.25 -4.80 -8.30
CA LYS A 60 -6.41 -3.44 -8.74
C LYS A 60 -5.04 -3.04 -9.24
N SER A 61 -4.96 -2.55 -10.47
CA SER A 61 -3.72 -1.98 -11.00
C SER A 61 -3.25 -0.92 -10.00
N LYS A 62 -2.17 -1.23 -9.25
CA LYS A 62 -1.66 -0.41 -8.13
C LYS A 62 -1.24 0.99 -8.60
N ASN A 63 -1.19 1.21 -9.92
CA ASN A 63 -0.63 2.38 -10.57
C ASN A 63 -1.67 3.26 -11.28
N ILE A 64 -2.99 3.01 -11.18
CA ILE A 64 -4.00 3.81 -11.90
C ILE A 64 -3.86 5.31 -11.60
N PRO A 65 -3.82 5.76 -10.33
CA PRO A 65 -3.74 7.19 -10.06
C PRO A 65 -2.40 7.81 -10.49
N LYS A 66 -1.31 7.03 -10.44
CA LYS A 66 0.00 7.44 -10.94
C LYS A 66 -0.05 7.66 -12.45
N ASN A 67 -0.64 6.72 -13.19
CA ASN A 67 -0.74 6.78 -14.64
C ASN A 67 -1.60 7.96 -15.10
N VAL A 68 -2.74 8.18 -14.41
CA VAL A 68 -3.62 9.34 -14.66
C VAL A 68 -2.90 10.66 -14.39
N SER A 69 -2.19 10.76 -13.25
CA SER A 69 -1.40 11.96 -12.94
C SER A 69 -0.35 12.23 -14.01
N LYS A 70 0.36 11.19 -14.47
CA LYS A 70 1.36 11.29 -15.53
C LYS A 70 0.73 11.75 -16.85
N ALA A 71 -0.44 11.21 -17.22
CA ALA A 71 -1.14 11.56 -18.44
C ALA A 71 -1.54 13.05 -18.46
N ILE A 72 -2.09 13.56 -17.36
CA ILE A 72 -2.47 14.98 -17.23
C ILE A 72 -1.25 15.89 -17.36
N ILE A 73 -0.17 15.59 -16.62
CA ILE A 73 1.07 16.38 -16.70
C ILE A 73 1.65 16.34 -18.12
N GLN A 74 1.62 15.18 -18.78
CA GLN A 74 2.10 15.06 -20.16
C GLN A 74 1.28 15.90 -21.13
N GLN A 75 -0.05 15.94 -21.00
CA GLN A 75 -0.89 16.81 -21.85
C GLN A 75 -0.54 18.29 -21.68
N ILE A 76 -0.25 18.73 -20.44
CA ILE A 76 0.18 20.10 -20.17
C ILE A 76 1.54 20.38 -20.81
N LEU A 77 2.52 19.50 -20.61
CA LEU A 77 3.87 19.68 -21.14
C LEU A 77 3.92 19.61 -22.67
N ASN A 78 3.05 18.81 -23.29
CA ASN A 78 2.90 18.72 -24.75
C ASN A 78 2.10 19.88 -25.35
N LYS A 79 1.69 20.87 -24.53
CA LYS A 79 0.94 22.06 -24.95
C LYS A 79 -0.50 21.78 -25.44
N ASN A 80 -1.04 20.59 -25.22
CA ASN A 80 -2.38 20.20 -25.68
C ASN A 80 -3.53 20.95 -24.98
N VAL A 81 -3.25 21.58 -23.84
CA VAL A 81 -4.25 22.29 -23.00
C VAL A 81 -3.87 23.76 -22.78
N MET A 82 -3.03 24.34 -23.64
CA MET A 82 -2.58 25.73 -23.49
C MET A 82 -3.74 26.73 -23.50
N ASN A 83 -4.78 26.48 -24.29
CA ASN A 83 -5.99 27.31 -24.32
C ASN A 83 -6.72 27.44 -22.96
N GLN A 84 -6.40 26.59 -21.97
CA GLN A 84 -6.97 26.65 -20.62
C GLN A 84 -6.08 27.42 -19.62
N ILE A 85 -4.94 27.94 -20.08
CA ILE A 85 -3.91 28.56 -19.25
C ILE A 85 -3.80 30.05 -19.60
N THR A 86 -4.15 30.94 -18.67
CA THR A 86 -3.98 32.39 -18.80
C THR A 86 -2.53 32.83 -18.75
N ASP A 87 -1.76 32.43 -17.74
CA ASP A 87 -0.35 32.83 -17.57
C ASP A 87 0.59 31.64 -17.86
N HIS A 88 0.91 31.40 -19.14
CA HIS A 88 1.64 30.21 -19.59
C HIS A 88 2.96 29.97 -18.87
N ASP A 89 3.82 30.99 -18.78
CA ASP A 89 5.16 30.85 -18.20
C ASP A 89 5.10 30.55 -16.70
N GLU A 90 4.22 31.24 -15.98
CA GLU A 90 4.07 31.04 -14.55
C GLU A 90 3.46 29.68 -14.23
N PHE A 91 2.47 29.28 -15.02
CA PHE A 91 1.85 27.97 -14.91
C PHE A 91 2.84 26.85 -15.24
N LEU A 92 3.65 27.00 -16.29
CA LEU A 92 4.71 26.04 -16.61
C LEU A 92 5.75 25.93 -15.49
N LYS A 93 6.16 27.06 -14.88
CA LYS A 93 7.03 27.04 -13.69
C LYS A 93 6.37 26.30 -12.52
N PHE A 94 5.07 26.50 -12.31
CA PHE A 94 4.30 25.74 -11.32
C PHE A 94 4.30 24.24 -11.62
N ILE A 95 3.98 23.84 -12.85
CA ILE A 95 3.96 22.42 -13.24
C ILE A 95 5.34 21.79 -13.16
N ASN A 96 6.40 22.50 -13.56
CA ASN A 96 7.77 22.01 -13.45
C ASN A 96 8.21 21.75 -12.00
N ARG A 97 7.74 22.57 -11.04
CA ARG A 97 7.93 22.30 -9.60
C ARG A 97 7.18 21.06 -9.14
N HIS A 98 6.07 20.72 -9.81
CA HIS A 98 5.20 19.59 -9.48
C HIS A 98 5.29 18.40 -10.45
N LYS A 99 6.28 18.36 -11.35
CA LYS A 99 6.40 17.31 -12.39
C LYS A 99 6.54 15.88 -11.85
N LYS A 100 6.92 15.74 -10.59
CA LYS A 100 7.07 14.45 -9.88
C LYS A 100 5.77 13.99 -9.18
N ILE A 101 4.59 14.46 -9.59
CA ILE A 101 3.32 13.90 -9.10
C ILE A 101 3.18 12.47 -9.63
N GLN A 102 3.73 11.53 -8.86
CA GLN A 102 3.69 10.10 -9.16
C GLN A 102 2.56 9.39 -8.41
N ASN A 103 1.73 10.09 -7.64
CA ASN A 103 0.66 9.48 -6.87
C ASN A 103 -0.53 10.42 -6.70
N LEU A 104 -1.67 9.81 -6.37
CA LEU A 104 -2.93 10.53 -6.18
C LEU A 104 -2.87 11.56 -5.07
N ALA A 105 -2.19 11.24 -3.96
CA ALA A 105 -2.14 12.11 -2.81
C ALA A 105 -1.50 13.47 -3.16
N ASN A 106 -0.42 13.44 -3.94
CA ASN A 106 0.24 14.63 -4.44
C ASN A 106 -0.64 15.37 -5.45
N LEU A 107 -1.36 14.65 -6.32
CA LEU A 107 -2.31 15.26 -7.26
C LEU A 107 -3.42 16.01 -6.50
N ILE A 108 -4.05 15.36 -5.53
CA ILE A 108 -5.09 15.95 -4.68
C ILE A 108 -4.52 17.14 -3.89
N LYS A 109 -3.28 17.03 -3.38
CA LYS A 109 -2.66 18.11 -2.62
C LYS A 109 -2.54 19.39 -3.46
N ILE A 110 -2.18 19.28 -4.74
CA ILE A 110 -2.04 20.45 -5.61
C ILE A 110 -3.37 20.97 -6.13
N THR A 111 -4.45 20.17 -6.10
CA THR A 111 -5.78 20.64 -6.44
C THR A 111 -6.49 21.34 -5.30
N ARG A 112 -6.04 21.20 -4.04
CA ARG A 112 -6.69 21.90 -2.93
C ARG A 112 -6.56 23.42 -3.06
N PRO A 113 -7.60 24.19 -2.68
CA PRO A 113 -7.48 25.65 -2.57
C PRO A 113 -6.35 26.07 -1.65
N HIS A 114 -5.67 27.15 -1.99
CA HIS A 114 -4.58 27.70 -1.20
C HIS A 114 -4.91 29.13 -0.72
N LYS A 115 -4.39 29.51 0.45
CA LYS A 115 -4.65 30.82 1.06
C LYS A 115 -4.05 31.99 0.26
N ILE A 116 -2.89 31.75 -0.35
CA ILE A 116 -2.21 32.74 -1.23
C ILE A 116 -2.95 32.81 -2.57
N ALA A 117 -3.55 33.97 -2.87
CA ALA A 117 -4.37 34.19 -4.07
C ALA A 117 -3.66 33.82 -5.38
N LYS A 118 -2.40 34.25 -5.54
CA LYS A 118 -1.58 33.96 -6.73
C LYS A 118 -1.40 32.45 -6.95
N LEU A 119 -1.10 31.71 -5.89
CA LEU A 119 -0.98 30.25 -5.98
C LEU A 119 -2.34 29.58 -6.19
N ASN A 120 -3.40 30.10 -5.56
CA ASN A 120 -4.75 29.57 -5.73
C ASN A 120 -5.24 29.69 -7.18
N LYS A 121 -4.91 30.79 -7.88
CA LYS A 121 -5.20 30.98 -9.31
C LYS A 121 -4.58 29.84 -10.14
N LEU A 122 -3.29 29.56 -9.94
CA LEU A 122 -2.59 28.48 -10.64
C LEU A 122 -3.20 27.10 -10.32
N GLN A 123 -3.52 26.85 -9.06
CA GLN A 123 -4.15 25.59 -8.66
C GLN A 123 -5.56 25.44 -9.20
N GLN A 124 -6.33 26.53 -9.31
CA GLN A 124 -7.66 26.54 -9.91
C GLN A 124 -7.59 26.17 -11.40
N GLN A 125 -6.64 26.74 -12.13
CA GLN A 125 -6.42 26.36 -13.53
C GLN A 125 -6.02 24.89 -13.65
N PHE A 126 -5.14 24.41 -12.77
CA PHE A 126 -4.78 23.00 -12.73
C PHE A 126 -5.98 22.09 -12.42
N ARG A 127 -6.87 22.49 -11.49
CA ARG A 127 -8.14 21.80 -11.21
C ARG A 127 -9.02 21.69 -12.45
N GLN A 128 -9.19 22.80 -13.18
CA GLN A 128 -10.00 22.84 -14.40
C GLN A 128 -9.45 21.89 -15.48
N ILE A 129 -8.12 21.87 -15.66
CA ILE A 129 -7.47 20.95 -16.60
C ILE A 129 -7.71 19.48 -16.18
N CYS A 130 -7.55 19.16 -14.89
CA CYS A 130 -7.83 17.81 -14.39
C CYS A 130 -9.28 17.39 -14.64
N TRP A 131 -10.23 18.30 -14.39
CA TRP A 131 -11.65 18.06 -14.62
C TRP A 131 -11.97 17.82 -16.10
N ASN A 132 -11.41 18.66 -16.98
CA ASN A 132 -11.60 18.53 -18.43
C ASN A 132 -11.01 17.22 -18.95
N PHE A 133 -9.81 16.84 -18.49
CA PHE A 133 -9.22 15.55 -18.79
C PHE A 133 -10.14 14.39 -18.39
N LEU A 134 -10.66 14.42 -17.16
CA LEU A 134 -11.55 13.37 -16.66
C LEU A 134 -12.86 13.29 -17.46
N LYS A 135 -13.43 14.42 -17.85
CA LYS A 135 -14.67 14.47 -18.61
C LYS A 135 -14.51 13.98 -20.05
N LYS A 136 -13.52 14.52 -20.77
CA LYS A 136 -13.42 14.38 -22.24
C LYS A 136 -12.37 13.36 -22.67
N GLU A 137 -11.19 13.42 -22.06
CA GLU A 137 -10.00 12.70 -22.54
C GLU A 137 -9.79 11.34 -21.88
N TYR A 138 -10.36 11.12 -20.69
CA TYR A 138 -10.07 9.93 -19.90
C TYR A 138 -10.47 8.62 -20.58
N ILE A 139 -11.66 8.59 -21.20
CA ILE A 139 -12.17 7.38 -21.87
C ILE A 139 -11.27 7.04 -23.08
N PRO A 140 -11.03 7.96 -24.03
CA PRO A 140 -10.05 7.75 -25.09
C PRO A 140 -8.68 7.34 -24.56
N TYR A 141 -8.19 8.00 -23.52
CA TYR A 141 -6.92 7.63 -22.88
C TYR A 141 -6.90 6.18 -22.40
N VAL A 142 -7.97 5.68 -21.77
CA VAL A 142 -8.02 4.30 -21.26
C VAL A 142 -7.96 3.27 -22.39
N PHE A 143 -8.70 3.50 -23.48
CA PHE A 143 -8.80 2.55 -24.59
C PHE A 143 -7.66 2.66 -25.60
N ASN A 144 -7.07 3.85 -25.77
CA ASN A 144 -5.93 4.06 -26.67
C ASN A 144 -4.59 3.76 -25.98
N SER A 145 -4.56 3.73 -24.64
CA SER A 145 -3.38 3.27 -23.90
C SER A 145 -3.36 1.75 -23.84
N LYS A 146 -2.16 1.15 -23.90
CA LYS A 146 -1.94 -0.31 -23.72
C LYS A 146 -2.18 -0.76 -22.26
N ILE A 147 -3.34 -0.44 -21.69
CA ILE A 147 -3.75 -0.73 -20.31
C ILE A 147 -4.33 -2.14 -20.24
N LYS A 148 -3.77 -2.97 -19.35
CA LYS A 148 -4.21 -4.36 -19.17
C LYS A 148 -5.60 -4.51 -18.54
N ASN A 149 -6.08 -3.52 -17.78
CA ASN A 149 -7.36 -3.57 -17.08
C ASN A 149 -8.14 -2.24 -17.26
N PRO A 150 -8.81 -2.05 -18.40
CA PRO A 150 -9.54 -0.81 -18.71
C PRO A 150 -10.74 -0.58 -17.77
N GLU A 151 -11.49 -1.63 -17.41
CA GLU A 151 -12.63 -1.52 -16.49
C GLU A 151 -12.22 -0.98 -15.12
N GLY A 152 -11.07 -1.44 -14.60
CA GLY A 152 -10.50 -0.92 -13.36
C GLY A 152 -10.24 0.58 -13.45
N HIS A 153 -9.67 1.06 -14.57
CA HIS A 153 -9.48 2.49 -14.80
C HIS A 153 -10.80 3.26 -14.84
N LEU A 154 -11.82 2.75 -15.53
CA LEU A 154 -13.14 3.40 -15.60
C LEU A 154 -13.80 3.52 -14.22
N LYS A 155 -13.69 2.52 -13.34
CA LYS A 155 -14.16 2.61 -11.94
C LYS A 155 -13.44 3.71 -11.17
N TYR A 156 -12.13 3.88 -11.38
CA TYR A 156 -11.35 4.96 -10.76
C TYR A 156 -11.71 6.35 -11.32
N ARG A 157 -12.13 6.47 -12.58
CA ARG A 157 -12.62 7.74 -13.15
C ARG A 157 -13.72 8.35 -12.28
N ILE A 158 -14.70 7.55 -11.89
CA ILE A 158 -15.83 8.00 -11.06
C ILE A 158 -15.31 8.54 -9.72
N GLN A 159 -14.35 7.84 -9.11
CA GLN A 159 -13.74 8.27 -7.85
C GLN A 159 -12.98 9.59 -8.01
N PHE A 160 -12.19 9.75 -9.07
CA PHE A 160 -11.52 11.02 -9.37
C PHE A 160 -12.53 12.13 -9.56
N MET A 161 -13.59 11.90 -10.35
CA MET A 161 -14.61 12.92 -10.58
C MET A 161 -15.28 13.37 -9.29
N LYS A 162 -15.57 12.48 -8.33
CA LYS A 162 -16.08 12.88 -7.01
C LYS A 162 -15.13 13.83 -6.29
N VAL A 163 -13.85 13.44 -6.19
CA VAL A 163 -12.81 14.24 -5.51
C VAL A 163 -12.62 15.61 -6.15
N PHE A 164 -12.67 15.72 -7.48
CA PHE A 164 -12.48 16.99 -8.16
C PHE A 164 -13.77 17.84 -8.23
N ALA A 165 -14.95 17.23 -8.16
CA ALA A 165 -16.22 17.95 -8.08
C ALA A 165 -16.38 18.64 -6.72
N GLU A 166 -15.98 17.99 -5.62
CA GLU A 166 -16.00 18.55 -4.26
C GLU A 166 -15.06 19.76 -4.07
N GLN A 167 -14.17 20.03 -5.03
CA GLN A 167 -13.18 21.11 -4.96
C GLN A 167 -13.36 22.20 -6.02
N GLN A 168 -14.52 22.21 -6.70
CA GLN A 168 -14.96 23.34 -7.52
C GLN A 168 -15.59 24.40 -6.62
#